data_AF-A0A9W6XVU5-F1
#
_entry.id   AF-A0A9W6XVU5-F1
#
_cell.length_a   1.000
_cell.length_b   1.000
_cell.length_c   1.000
_cell.angle_alpha   90.00
_cell.angle_beta   90.00
_cell.angle_gamma   90.00
#
_symmetry.space_group_name_H-M   'P 1'
#
loop_
_entity.id
_entity.type
_entity.pdbx_description
1 polymer ?
#
loop_
_entity_poly.entity_id
_entity_poly.type
_entity_poly.pdbx_seq_one_letter_code
_entity_poly.pdbx_strand_id
1 'polypeptide(L)'
;MVYVSNVLRLINKRLVAKQYNVSIETLEKHLSPDYKADPKYRFYNGNHMESHLYEGVEPSDFYNKLENVLSTQTSAFKINIALGYELISKTDPDDTRYFYPNLTNTYVFNKPVAINSKADIRKNVISEIRSMELADKLNYPSSGYKLKAITAFKIFIYHREHSWR
;
A
#
# COMPACT_ATOMS: atom_id res chain seq x y z
N MET A 1 -18.79 15.76 -17.71
CA MET A 1 -18.26 15.20 -16.45
C MET A 1 -19.46 14.79 -15.60
N VAL A 2 -19.59 13.51 -15.22
CA VAL A 2 -20.74 13.03 -14.44
C VAL A 2 -20.38 13.08 -12.96
N TYR A 3 -21.10 13.89 -12.19
CA TYR A 3 -20.95 13.96 -10.74
C TYR A 3 -21.95 13.01 -10.08
N VAL A 4 -21.44 11.93 -9.50
CA VAL A 4 -22.26 11.00 -8.70
C VAL A 4 -22.00 11.29 -7.23
N SER A 5 -22.96 11.95 -6.56
CA SER A 5 -22.93 12.16 -5.12
C SER A 5 -23.61 10.99 -4.40
N ASN A 6 -23.19 10.68 -3.17
CA ASN A 6 -23.76 9.60 -2.34
C ASN A 6 -23.67 8.20 -2.99
N VAL A 7 -22.46 7.67 -3.09
CA VAL A 7 -22.15 6.36 -3.70
C VAL A 7 -22.70 5.17 -2.89
N LEU A 8 -23.24 5.40 -1.69
CA LEU A 8 -23.89 4.35 -0.90
C LEU A 8 -25.26 3.94 -1.48
N ARG A 9 -25.88 4.79 -2.30
CA ARG A 9 -27.17 4.48 -2.95
C ARG A 9 -26.98 3.47 -4.08
N LEU A 10 -27.81 2.42 -4.13
CA LEU A 10 -27.70 1.32 -5.11
C LEU A 10 -27.64 1.79 -6.58
N ILE A 11 -28.45 2.80 -6.93
CA ILE A 11 -28.48 3.38 -8.29
C ILE A 11 -27.13 4.01 -8.64
N ASN A 12 -26.53 4.72 -7.68
CA ASN A 12 -25.24 5.38 -7.84
C ASN A 12 -24.09 4.36 -7.92
N LYS A 13 -24.16 3.28 -7.13
CA LYS A 13 -23.21 2.15 -7.24
C LYS A 13 -23.22 1.56 -8.65
N ARG A 14 -24.40 1.33 -9.24
CA ARG A 14 -24.52 0.80 -10.61
C ARG A 14 -23.91 1.72 -11.65
N LEU A 15 -24.12 3.04 -11.51
CA LEU A 15 -23.55 4.04 -12.41
C LEU A 15 -22.02 4.06 -12.32
N VAL A 16 -21.47 4.03 -11.10
CA VAL A 16 -20.03 3.98 -10.85
C VAL A 16 -19.44 2.67 -11.35
N ALA A 17 -20.05 1.53 -11.04
CA ALA A 17 -19.61 0.20 -11.48
C ALA A 17 -19.51 0.12 -13.01
N LYS A 18 -20.54 0.62 -13.70
CA LYS A 18 -20.56 0.70 -15.17
C LYS A 18 -19.52 1.67 -15.73
N GLN A 19 -19.34 2.83 -15.10
CA GLN A 19 -18.37 3.85 -15.54
C GLN A 19 -16.93 3.33 -15.47
N TYR A 20 -16.61 2.54 -14.44
CA TYR A 20 -15.26 2.02 -14.20
C TYR A 20 -15.06 0.56 -14.64
N ASN A 21 -16.08 -0.04 -15.27
CA ASN A 21 -16.07 -1.43 -15.71
C ASN A 21 -15.68 -2.42 -14.58
N VAL A 22 -16.25 -2.24 -13.41
CA VAL A 22 -16.07 -3.13 -12.24
C VAL A 22 -17.41 -3.76 -11.86
N SER A 23 -17.38 -4.95 -11.23
CA SER A 23 -18.62 -5.55 -10.73
C SER A 23 -19.18 -4.75 -9.55
N ILE A 24 -20.49 -4.82 -9.35
CA ILE A 24 -21.16 -4.19 -8.20
C ILE A 24 -20.63 -4.79 -6.90
N GLU A 25 -20.39 -6.10 -6.86
CA GLU A 25 -19.83 -6.81 -5.70
C GLU A 25 -18.43 -6.32 -5.34
N THR A 26 -17.56 -6.11 -6.33
CA THR A 26 -16.24 -5.50 -6.11
C THR A 26 -16.42 -4.08 -5.58
N LEU A 27 -17.27 -3.26 -6.21
CA LEU A 27 -17.51 -1.90 -5.74
C LEU A 27 -18.05 -1.87 -4.29
N GLU A 28 -18.97 -2.76 -3.94
CA GLU A 28 -19.56 -2.86 -2.59
C GLU A 28 -18.55 -3.33 -1.56
N LYS A 29 -17.71 -4.31 -1.89
CA LYS A 29 -16.58 -4.72 -1.06
C LYS A 29 -15.70 -3.50 -0.75
N HIS A 30 -15.29 -2.73 -1.75
CA HIS A 30 -14.40 -1.57 -1.56
C HIS A 30 -15.07 -0.37 -0.86
N LEU A 31 -16.41 -0.27 -0.88
CA LEU A 31 -17.18 0.78 -0.19
C LEU A 31 -17.58 0.40 1.24
N SER A 32 -17.46 -0.88 1.62
CA SER A 32 -17.85 -1.33 2.96
C SER A 32 -16.99 -0.65 4.05
N PRO A 33 -17.60 -0.15 5.14
CA PRO A 33 -16.86 0.29 6.33
C PRO A 33 -15.89 -0.80 6.83
N ASP A 34 -16.31 -2.06 6.70
CA ASP A 34 -15.56 -3.24 7.15
C ASP A 34 -14.37 -3.58 6.24
N TYR A 35 -14.35 -3.11 4.99
CA TYR A 35 -13.18 -3.24 4.13
C TYR A 35 -12.01 -2.38 4.62
N LYS A 36 -12.32 -1.28 5.33
CA LYS A 36 -11.34 -0.52 6.11
C LYS A 36 -11.14 -1.09 7.52
N ALA A 37 -11.97 -2.04 7.95
CA ALA A 37 -11.86 -2.75 9.23
C ALA A 37 -11.25 -4.15 9.07
N ASP A 38 -10.40 -4.36 8.05
CA ASP A 38 -9.47 -5.48 8.07
C ASP A 38 -8.64 -5.37 9.36
N PRO A 39 -8.67 -6.35 10.28
CA PRO A 39 -7.94 -6.27 11.55
C PRO A 39 -6.42 -6.13 11.33
N LYS A 40 -5.95 -6.39 10.11
CA LYS A 40 -4.56 -6.27 9.70
C LYS A 40 -4.27 -4.96 8.95
N TYR A 41 -5.26 -4.09 8.78
CA TYR A 41 -5.07 -2.74 8.26
C TYR A 41 -4.99 -1.72 9.40
N ARG A 42 -3.98 -0.85 9.37
CA ARG A 42 -3.89 0.28 10.31
C ARG A 42 -3.62 1.56 9.55
N PHE A 43 -4.45 2.56 9.82
CA PHE A 43 -4.32 3.90 9.27
C PHE A 43 -3.81 4.87 10.33
N TYR A 44 -2.89 5.72 9.94
CA TYR A 44 -2.46 6.87 10.73
C TYR A 44 -2.49 8.11 9.86
N ASN A 45 -3.10 9.18 10.37
CA ASN A 45 -3.13 10.49 9.72
C ASN A 45 -2.46 11.52 10.63
N GLY A 46 -1.38 12.14 10.14
CA GLY A 46 -0.68 13.24 10.80
C GLY A 46 -0.63 14.47 9.89
N ASN A 47 -0.18 15.60 10.43
CA ASN A 47 -0.26 16.90 9.75
C ASN A 47 0.45 16.96 8.39
N HIS A 48 1.61 16.31 8.26
CA HIS A 48 2.41 16.33 7.02
C HIS A 48 2.58 14.94 6.39
N MET A 49 2.05 13.92 7.04
CA MET A 49 2.25 12.53 6.63
C MET A 49 1.10 11.66 7.10
N GLU A 50 0.63 10.82 6.20
CA GLU A 50 -0.23 9.69 6.52
C GLU A 50 0.49 8.37 6.25
N SER A 51 0.05 7.31 6.92
CA SER A 51 0.56 5.97 6.66
C SER A 51 -0.53 4.90 6.67
N HIS A 52 -0.35 3.92 5.80
CA HIS A 52 -1.26 2.80 5.59
C HIS A 52 -0.47 1.51 5.77
N LEU A 53 -0.66 0.84 6.91
CA LEU A 53 -0.09 -0.47 7.18
C LEU A 53 -1.10 -1.54 6.76
N TYR A 54 -0.62 -2.54 6.02
CA TYR A 54 -1.34 -3.77 5.79
C TYR A 54 -0.47 -4.97 6.19
N GLU A 55 -1.00 -5.84 7.04
CA GLU A 55 -0.37 -7.10 7.47
C GLU A 55 -1.10 -8.31 6.87
N GLY A 56 -0.41 -9.43 6.69
CA GLY A 56 -0.95 -10.67 6.16
C GLY A 56 -1.59 -10.56 4.77
N VAL A 57 -1.06 -9.70 3.90
CA VAL A 57 -1.58 -9.47 2.55
C VAL A 57 -0.97 -10.44 1.55
N GLU A 58 -1.79 -11.02 0.67
CA GLU A 58 -1.28 -11.80 -0.45
C GLU A 58 -0.51 -10.93 -1.45
N PRO A 59 0.57 -11.42 -2.07
CA PRO A 59 1.34 -10.66 -3.05
C PRO A 59 0.51 -10.10 -4.21
N SER A 60 -0.55 -10.82 -4.61
CA SER A 60 -1.53 -10.41 -5.63
C SER A 60 -2.30 -9.14 -5.25
N ASP A 61 -2.59 -8.96 -3.97
CA ASP A 61 -3.37 -7.84 -3.43
C ASP A 61 -2.52 -6.61 -3.14
N PHE A 62 -1.19 -6.77 -3.04
CA PHE A 62 -0.26 -5.67 -2.76
C PHE A 62 -0.44 -4.50 -3.74
N TYR A 63 -0.37 -4.79 -5.04
CA TYR A 63 -0.44 -3.74 -6.07
C TYR A 63 -1.80 -3.05 -6.11
N ASN A 64 -2.88 -3.82 -5.92
CA ASN A 64 -4.23 -3.28 -5.89
C ASN A 64 -4.43 -2.33 -4.71
N LYS A 65 -3.97 -2.73 -3.51
CA LYS A 65 -4.05 -1.89 -2.30
C LYS A 65 -3.18 -0.63 -2.44
N LEU A 66 -1.95 -0.78 -2.96
CA LEU A 66 -1.06 0.34 -3.23
C LEU A 66 -1.69 1.33 -4.22
N GLU A 67 -2.12 0.87 -5.40
CA GLU A 67 -2.72 1.74 -6.40
C GLU A 67 -3.97 2.44 -5.87
N ASN A 68 -4.83 1.72 -5.12
CA ASN A 68 -6.02 2.31 -4.52
C ASN A 68 -5.66 3.47 -3.57
N VAL A 69 -4.77 3.25 -2.60
CA VAL A 69 -4.30 4.24 -1.63
C VAL A 69 -3.68 5.47 -2.30
N LEU A 70 -2.91 5.27 -3.37
CA LEU A 70 -2.28 6.37 -4.10
C LEU A 70 -3.30 7.13 -4.98
N SER A 71 -4.30 6.44 -5.52
CA SER A 71 -5.29 7.03 -6.44
C SER A 71 -6.33 7.91 -5.74
N THR A 72 -6.51 7.74 -4.42
CA THR A 72 -7.41 8.55 -3.59
C THR A 72 -6.83 9.91 -3.20
N GLN A 73 -5.53 10.10 -3.40
CA GLN A 73 -4.86 11.36 -3.12
C GLN A 73 -5.29 12.44 -4.11
N THR A 74 -5.60 13.64 -3.61
CA THR A 74 -6.15 14.75 -4.40
C THR A 74 -5.10 15.76 -4.85
N SER A 75 -3.97 15.83 -4.15
CA SER A 75 -2.88 16.79 -4.40
C SER A 75 -1.61 16.06 -4.84
N ALA A 76 -0.54 16.80 -5.17
CA ALA A 76 0.77 16.20 -5.38
C ALA A 76 1.38 15.80 -4.02
N PHE A 77 2.02 14.63 -3.98
CA PHE A 77 2.61 14.06 -2.77
C PHE A 77 3.94 13.38 -3.06
N LYS A 78 4.63 12.95 -2.01
CA LYS A 78 5.73 11.99 -2.12
C LYS A 78 5.37 10.70 -1.40
N ILE A 79 5.91 9.58 -1.85
CA ILE A 79 5.66 8.28 -1.22
C ILE A 79 6.94 7.57 -0.85
N ASN A 80 6.89 6.77 0.21
CA ASN A 80 7.83 5.68 0.42
C ASN A 80 7.08 4.44 0.93
N ILE A 81 7.69 3.27 0.82
CA ILE A 81 7.09 2.00 1.23
C ILE A 81 8.11 1.23 2.06
N ALA A 82 7.68 0.75 3.23
CA ALA A 82 8.44 -0.18 4.04
C ALA A 82 7.84 -1.59 3.96
N LEU A 83 8.67 -2.61 4.08
CA LEU A 83 8.28 -4.01 4.03
C LEU A 83 8.41 -4.66 5.41
N GLY A 84 7.41 -5.43 5.80
CA GLY A 84 7.46 -6.32 6.95
C GLY A 84 7.61 -7.75 6.46
N TYR A 85 8.40 -8.54 7.19
CA TYR A 85 8.80 -9.85 6.73
C TYR A 85 8.99 -10.80 7.92
N GLU A 86 8.89 -12.09 7.62
CA GLU A 86 9.17 -13.16 8.56
C GLU A 86 10.44 -13.90 8.13
N LEU A 87 11.32 -14.14 9.10
CA LEU A 87 12.47 -15.01 8.93
C LEU A 87 12.21 -16.35 9.61
N ILE A 88 12.88 -17.38 9.12
CA ILE A 88 12.96 -18.69 9.76
C ILE A 88 14.43 -19.08 9.91
N SER A 89 14.79 -19.63 11.07
CA SER A 89 16.14 -20.12 11.32
C SER A 89 16.47 -21.27 10.37
N LYS A 90 17.75 -21.36 9.99
CA LYS A 90 18.26 -22.45 9.17
C LYS A 90 18.49 -23.74 9.98
N THR A 91 18.61 -23.62 11.30
CA THR A 91 18.92 -24.75 12.21
C THR A 91 17.73 -25.19 13.04
N ASP A 92 16.77 -24.29 13.28
CA ASP A 92 15.56 -24.55 14.05
C ASP A 92 14.33 -24.08 13.26
N PRO A 93 13.49 -24.98 12.72
CA PRO A 93 12.33 -24.60 11.94
C PRO A 93 11.23 -23.90 12.77
N ASP A 94 11.26 -24.00 14.10
CA ASP A 94 10.27 -23.36 14.98
C ASP A 94 10.69 -21.95 15.41
N ASP A 95 11.97 -21.56 15.24
CA ASP A 95 12.44 -20.18 15.44
C ASP A 95 12.09 -19.31 14.22
N THR A 96 10.90 -18.70 14.30
CA THR A 96 10.49 -17.66 13.36
C THR A 96 10.51 -16.27 13.99
N ARG A 97 10.88 -15.27 13.19
CA ARG A 97 11.04 -13.89 13.64
C ARG A 97 10.31 -12.94 12.72
N TYR A 98 9.38 -12.18 13.27
CA TYR A 98 8.68 -11.12 12.56
C TYR A 98 9.41 -9.78 12.68
N PHE A 99 9.57 -9.10 11.55
CA PHE A 99 10.12 -7.76 11.45
C PHE A 99 9.03 -6.80 10.96
N TYR A 100 8.73 -5.79 11.78
CA TYR A 100 7.73 -4.78 11.47
C TYR A 100 8.20 -3.84 10.35
N PRO A 101 7.31 -3.44 9.41
CA PRO A 101 7.66 -2.50 8.34
C PRO A 101 8.00 -1.11 8.88
N ASN A 102 9.28 -0.73 8.76
CA ASN A 102 9.78 0.57 9.19
C ASN A 102 10.84 1.09 8.20
N LEU A 103 10.72 2.34 7.77
CA LEU A 103 11.62 2.99 6.81
C LEU A 103 13.08 3.06 7.30
N THR A 104 13.34 2.96 8.60
CA THR A 104 14.71 2.86 9.13
C THR A 104 15.41 1.57 8.71
N ASN A 105 14.64 0.48 8.53
CA ASN A 105 15.17 -0.88 8.36
C ASN A 105 14.82 -1.49 7.00
N THR A 106 13.67 -1.12 6.43
CA THR A 106 13.18 -1.61 5.15
C THR A 106 12.59 -0.46 4.35
N TYR A 107 13.21 -0.15 3.22
CA TYR A 107 12.70 0.83 2.27
C TYR A 107 12.72 0.21 0.86
N VAL A 108 11.57 0.27 0.19
CA VAL A 108 11.47 -0.14 -1.21
C VAL A 108 12.22 0.86 -2.08
N PHE A 109 12.02 2.15 -1.81
CA PHE A 109 12.70 3.24 -2.50
C PHE A 109 13.74 3.89 -1.58
N ASN A 110 14.95 4.08 -2.09
CA ASN A 110 16.05 4.72 -1.35
C ASN A 110 15.71 6.17 -0.95
N LYS A 111 14.80 6.82 -1.70
CA LYS A 111 14.28 8.16 -1.43
C LYS A 111 12.79 8.21 -1.75
N PRO A 112 12.00 9.06 -1.09
CA PRO A 112 10.60 9.20 -1.43
C PRO A 112 10.36 9.61 -2.89
N VAL A 113 9.48 8.90 -3.57
CA VAL A 113 9.13 9.13 -4.99
C VAL A 113 8.05 10.19 -5.08
N ALA A 114 8.24 11.20 -5.93
CA ALA A 114 7.26 12.25 -6.17
C ALA A 114 6.15 11.78 -7.13
N ILE A 115 4.90 12.01 -6.75
CA ILE A 115 3.71 11.74 -7.56
C ILE A 115 3.01 13.07 -7.81
N ASN A 116 3.01 13.52 -9.07
CA ASN A 116 2.36 14.77 -9.48
C ASN A 116 1.06 14.51 -10.25
N SER A 117 0.86 13.28 -10.74
CA SER A 117 -0.34 12.86 -11.45
C SER A 117 -0.68 11.39 -11.21
N LYS A 118 -1.92 10.98 -11.54
CA LYS A 118 -2.32 9.56 -11.46
C LYS A 118 -1.52 8.66 -12.41
N ALA A 119 -1.00 9.19 -13.52
CA ALA A 119 -0.16 8.45 -14.44
C ALA A 119 1.19 8.06 -13.81
N ASP A 120 1.73 8.91 -12.93
CA ASP A 120 2.99 8.64 -12.22
C ASP A 120 2.89 7.42 -11.30
N ILE A 121 1.70 7.11 -10.77
CA ILE A 121 1.48 5.92 -9.94
C ILE A 121 1.87 4.66 -10.71
N ARG A 122 1.33 4.46 -11.91
CA ARG A 122 1.63 3.26 -12.70
C ARG A 122 3.04 3.31 -13.26
N LYS A 123 3.46 4.45 -13.80
CA LYS A 123 4.73 4.61 -14.52
C LYS A 123 5.94 4.56 -13.58
N ASN A 124 5.87 5.24 -12.44
CA ASN A 124 7.03 5.47 -11.57
C ASN A 124 7.00 4.59 -10.32
N VAL A 125 5.82 4.15 -9.85
CA VAL A 125 5.72 3.35 -8.63
C VAL A 125 5.53 1.87 -8.96
N ILE A 126 4.43 1.55 -9.65
CA ILE A 126 4.07 0.15 -9.89
C ILE A 126 5.07 -0.53 -10.82
N SER A 127 5.45 0.12 -11.93
CA SER A 127 6.43 -0.43 -12.86
C SER A 127 7.79 -0.65 -12.20
N GLU A 128 8.23 0.29 -11.37
CA GLU A 128 9.52 0.21 -10.68
C GLU A 128 9.52 -0.96 -9.69
N ILE A 129 8.51 -1.06 -8.83
CA ILE A 129 8.39 -2.16 -7.86
C ILE A 129 8.32 -3.53 -8.58
N ARG A 130 7.58 -3.65 -9.69
CA ARG A 130 7.49 -4.90 -10.46
C ARG A 130 8.80 -5.31 -11.10
N SER A 131 9.70 -4.35 -11.37
CA SER A 131 11.03 -4.63 -11.92
C SER A 131 12.07 -5.01 -10.87
N MET A 132 11.71 -4.93 -9.57
CA MET A 132 12.60 -5.22 -8.46
C MET A 132 12.29 -6.57 -7.83
N GLU A 133 13.34 -7.26 -7.36
CA GLU A 133 13.21 -8.33 -6.39
C GLU A 133 13.08 -7.73 -4.99
N LEU A 134 11.88 -7.77 -4.40
CA LEU A 134 11.63 -7.11 -3.11
C LEU A 134 12.42 -7.73 -1.96
N ALA A 135 12.78 -9.02 -2.07
CA ALA A 135 13.63 -9.69 -1.08
C ALA A 135 15.01 -9.03 -0.96
N ASP A 136 15.56 -8.48 -2.05
CA ASP A 136 16.88 -7.82 -2.07
C ASP A 136 16.89 -6.49 -1.29
N LYS A 137 15.71 -5.95 -0.96
CA LYS A 137 15.58 -4.75 -0.12
C LYS A 137 15.65 -5.04 1.37
N LEU A 138 15.66 -6.31 1.77
CA LEU A 138 15.63 -6.72 3.17
C LEU A 138 17.05 -6.93 3.70
N ASN A 139 17.37 -6.26 4.81
CA ASN A 139 18.64 -6.45 5.50
C ASN A 139 18.45 -7.33 6.74
N TYR A 140 18.90 -8.58 6.66
CA TYR A 140 18.87 -9.54 7.76
C TYR A 140 20.09 -10.47 7.75
N PRO A 141 20.48 -11.06 8.90
CA PRO A 141 21.62 -11.96 8.98
C PRO A 141 21.34 -13.29 8.25
N SER A 142 21.70 -13.34 6.97
CA SER A 142 21.47 -14.47 6.08
C SER A 142 22.29 -15.71 6.45
N SER A 143 23.27 -15.60 7.35
CA SER A 143 24.04 -16.74 7.86
C SER A 143 23.19 -17.67 8.74
N GLY A 144 22.37 -17.10 9.64
CA GLY A 144 21.52 -17.86 10.56
C GLY A 144 20.07 -18.03 10.10
N TYR A 145 19.59 -17.12 9.25
CA TYR A 145 18.18 -17.04 8.87
C TYR A 145 17.98 -17.06 7.36
N LYS A 146 16.82 -17.52 6.92
CA LYS A 146 16.32 -17.35 5.55
C LYS A 146 14.99 -16.59 5.57
N LEU A 147 14.72 -15.83 4.52
CA LEU A 147 13.41 -15.20 4.33
C LEU A 147 12.35 -16.29 4.19
N LYS A 148 11.32 -16.24 5.05
CA LYS A 148 10.15 -17.11 4.95
C LYS A 148 9.11 -16.49 4.03
N ALA A 149 8.74 -15.23 4.29
CA ALA A 149 7.82 -14.47 3.45
C ALA A 149 7.90 -12.97 3.75
N ILE A 150 7.56 -12.14 2.75
CA ILE A 150 7.14 -10.76 2.97
C ILE A 150 5.68 -10.81 3.39
N THR A 151 5.37 -10.34 4.60
CA THR A 151 4.06 -10.53 5.24
C THR A 151 3.32 -9.22 5.46
N ALA A 152 3.99 -8.07 5.35
CA ALA A 152 3.36 -6.78 5.54
C ALA A 152 3.99 -5.71 4.67
N PHE A 153 3.27 -4.61 4.47
CA PHE A 153 3.82 -3.40 3.90
C PHE A 153 3.18 -2.18 4.53
N LYS A 154 3.96 -1.11 4.64
CA LYS A 154 3.50 0.18 5.15
C LYS A 154 3.80 1.25 4.12
N ILE A 155 2.75 1.88 3.62
CA ILE A 155 2.84 3.00 2.69
C ILE A 155 2.92 4.27 3.51
N PHE A 156 3.87 5.13 3.19
CA PHE A 156 4.02 6.46 3.77
C PHE A 156 3.76 7.47 2.68
N ILE A 157 2.82 8.38 2.91
CA ILE A 157 2.48 9.47 2.00
C ILE A 157 2.81 10.76 2.71
N TYR A 158 3.69 11.54 2.09
CA TYR A 158 4.10 12.86 2.55
C TYR A 158 3.34 13.90 1.74
N HIS A 159 2.47 14.63 2.41
CA HIS A 159 1.70 15.71 1.81
C HIS A 159 2.63 16.89 1.55
N ARG A 160 2.58 17.47 0.35
CA ARG A 160 3.24 18.76 0.12
C ARG A 160 2.36 19.83 0.74
N GLU A 161 2.90 20.56 1.70
CA GLU A 161 2.26 21.83 2.07
C GLU A 161 2.33 22.77 0.87
N HIS A 162 1.18 23.09 0.31
CA HIS A 162 1.01 24.32 -0.47
C HIS A 162 0.68 25.45 0.51
N SER A 163 1.58 25.77 1.43
CA SER A 163 1.52 26.98 2.24
C SER A 163 2.32 28.08 1.54
N TRP A 164 1.75 28.65 0.48
CA TRP A 164 2.12 30.00 0.03
C TRP A 164 0.85 30.86 0.06
N ARG A 165 0.98 31.96 0.80
CA ARG A 165 0.02 33.06 1.02
C ARG A 165 -0.76 33.48 -0.21
#